data_AF-A0A072PGR0-F1
#
_entry.id   AF-A0A072PGR0-F1
#
_cell.length_a   1.000
_cell.length_b   1.000
_cell.length_c   1.000
_cell.angle_alpha   90.00
_cell.angle_beta   90.00
_cell.angle_gamma   90.00
#
_symmetry.space_group_name_H-M   'P 1'
#
loop_
_entity.id
_entity.type
_entity.pdbx_description
1 polymer ?
#
loop_
_entity_poly.entity_id
_entity_poly.type
_entity_poly.pdbx_seq_one_letter_code
_entity_poly.pdbx_strand_id
1 'polypeptide(L)'
;MSLAEYCSIWPTAGGQQYYTQAVAVGKLRPILSYLVGWAVIVGEISTGSSCAVNSAAIIASFVEVTHPEVEWKPYMTWLIYSGFLIAPILINLKQTWLPAMNIFGAFWTIAGGVAWAIVFGVMAPKHDANFIFTLFINNSGYASKGWVFIMSFYSPMYGLYGTDGMMHLVEEMKDASKEAPRVMVWSMIFCSVTSWLAALLLLWTAGNWEDYMTASQPYMNWWMDVTGSVIGGGVFCALVMIGLNFFIIVGTNNAGSRLAWSMARDKAFPYSEYFAHVSTRFHIPLRCMVAILVIDLVIVLGNDLAFESIISAGGVTLQIGYAVPVLVVLIRGRGILPARPHFDLGRWGYFVNVVSVCWSLIIIIMYLCPLYVPVTVATIDYMNWSCLIVGATVLFPGIYWVWRARHRYIKETNSVLEDNVVIINGVTVSGSEALRKAALAAEK
;
A
#
# COMPACT_ATOMS: atom_id res chain seq x y z
N MET A 1 -1.57 -7.53 12.98
CA MET A 1 -2.35 -8.02 14.14
C MET A 1 -3.01 -6.88 14.93
N SER A 2 -2.27 -5.86 15.39
CA SER A 2 -2.87 -4.73 16.12
C SER A 2 -3.94 -3.98 15.32
N LEU A 3 -3.70 -3.74 14.03
CA LEU A 3 -4.70 -3.15 13.14
C LEU A 3 -5.92 -4.06 12.91
N ALA A 4 -5.75 -5.38 12.97
CA ALA A 4 -6.86 -6.34 12.85
C ALA A 4 -7.78 -6.29 14.08
N GLU A 5 -7.21 -6.08 15.26
CA GLU A 5 -7.97 -5.82 16.49
C GLU A 5 -8.77 -4.51 16.37
N TYR A 6 -8.20 -3.45 15.81
CA TYR A 6 -8.94 -2.20 15.57
C TYR A 6 -10.05 -2.37 14.53
N CYS A 7 -9.78 -3.12 13.46
CA CYS A 7 -10.76 -3.44 12.43
C CYS A 7 -11.95 -4.26 12.98
N SER A 8 -11.69 -5.15 13.94
CA SER A 8 -12.74 -5.91 14.63
C SER A 8 -13.69 -5.01 15.44
N ILE A 9 -13.14 -3.95 16.06
CA ILE A 9 -13.91 -3.00 16.87
C ILE A 9 -14.64 -1.98 15.98
N TRP A 10 -13.96 -1.49 14.94
CA TRP A 10 -14.45 -0.43 14.06
C TRP A 10 -14.31 -0.83 12.57
N PRO A 11 -15.25 -1.60 12.03
CA PRO A 11 -15.25 -1.95 10.61
C PRO A 11 -15.73 -0.74 9.78
N THR A 12 -14.83 0.17 9.43
CA THR A 12 -15.14 1.39 8.66
C THR A 12 -14.17 1.59 7.50
N ALA A 13 -14.65 2.12 6.36
CA ALA A 13 -13.83 2.36 5.18
C ALA A 13 -12.72 3.43 5.38
N GLY A 14 -12.83 4.26 6.43
CA GLY A 14 -11.76 5.20 6.81
C GLY A 14 -10.51 4.54 7.40
N GLY A 15 -10.57 3.24 7.73
CA GLY A 15 -9.44 2.43 8.18
C GLY A 15 -8.58 3.14 9.23
N GLN A 16 -7.29 3.31 8.93
CA GLN A 16 -6.27 3.83 9.84
C GLN A 16 -6.49 5.29 10.26
N GLN A 17 -7.04 6.12 9.37
CA GLN A 17 -7.44 7.47 9.69
C GLN A 17 -8.50 7.45 10.80
N TYR A 18 -9.52 6.61 10.63
CA TYR A 18 -10.61 6.47 11.61
C TYR A 18 -10.12 5.84 12.92
N TYR A 19 -9.25 4.84 12.86
CA TYR A 19 -8.67 4.23 14.06
C TYR A 19 -7.91 5.28 14.88
N THR A 20 -7.07 6.07 14.22
CA THR A 20 -6.33 7.16 14.86
C THR A 20 -7.28 8.19 15.48
N GLN A 21 -8.38 8.52 14.79
CA GLN A 21 -9.42 9.41 15.30
C GLN A 21 -10.13 8.85 16.54
N ALA A 22 -10.42 7.55 16.57
CA ALA A 22 -11.07 6.90 17.69
C ALA A 22 -10.16 6.78 18.93
N VAL A 23 -8.86 6.54 18.72
CA VAL A 23 -7.89 6.32 19.82
C VAL A 23 -7.22 7.60 20.33
N ALA A 24 -7.14 8.67 19.53
CA ALA A 24 -6.54 9.93 19.94
C ALA A 24 -7.52 10.83 20.72
N VAL A 25 -7.02 11.69 21.62
CA VAL A 25 -7.84 12.60 22.45
C VAL A 25 -7.36 14.04 22.39
N GLY A 26 -8.28 14.97 22.63
CA GLY A 26 -8.00 16.39 22.78
C GLY A 26 -7.68 17.08 21.47
N LYS A 27 -6.81 18.09 21.52
CA LYS A 27 -6.45 18.91 20.35
C LYS A 27 -5.63 18.16 19.29
N LEU A 28 -5.02 17.03 19.66
CA LEU A 28 -4.19 16.22 18.75
C LEU A 28 -5.01 15.26 17.87
N ARG A 29 -6.21 14.86 18.30
CA ARG A 29 -7.05 13.90 17.56
C ARG A 29 -7.29 14.32 16.10
N PRO A 30 -7.72 15.56 15.81
CA PRO A 30 -7.96 15.98 14.44
C PRO A 30 -6.68 16.09 13.61
N ILE A 31 -5.54 16.47 14.22
CA ILE A 31 -4.27 16.61 13.51
C ILE A 31 -3.72 15.22 13.11
N LEU A 32 -3.71 14.29 14.07
CA LEU A 32 -3.13 12.97 13.87
C LEU A 32 -3.93 12.15 12.86
N SER A 33 -5.27 12.15 12.94
CA SER A 33 -6.09 11.42 11.97
C SER A 33 -5.95 12.01 10.56
N TYR A 34 -5.85 13.34 10.47
CA TYR A 34 -5.64 14.03 9.20
C TYR A 34 -4.31 13.65 8.55
N LEU A 35 -3.21 13.72 9.29
CA LEU A 35 -1.88 13.36 8.78
C LEU A 35 -1.79 11.88 8.39
N VAL A 36 -2.39 10.98 9.20
CA VAL A 36 -2.47 9.54 8.87
C VAL A 36 -3.25 9.31 7.58
N GLY A 37 -4.41 9.95 7.42
CA GLY A 37 -5.20 9.82 6.20
C GLY A 37 -4.42 10.25 4.95
N TRP A 38 -3.72 11.39 5.00
CA TRP A 38 -2.88 11.83 3.90
C TRP A 38 -1.69 10.92 3.62
N ALA A 39 -1.05 10.40 4.66
CA ALA A 39 0.07 9.49 4.52
C ALA A 39 -0.34 8.19 3.81
N VAL A 40 -1.53 7.65 4.14
CA VAL A 40 -2.06 6.45 3.49
C VAL A 40 -2.48 6.74 2.04
N ILE A 41 -3.13 7.89 1.76
CA ILE A 41 -3.46 8.27 0.37
C ILE A 41 -2.21 8.36 -0.51
N VAL A 42 -1.15 9.02 -0.02
CA VAL A 42 0.12 9.11 -0.77
C VAL A 42 0.74 7.72 -0.95
N GLY A 43 0.63 6.86 0.05
CA GLY A 43 1.04 5.47 -0.02
C GLY A 43 0.33 4.66 -1.12
N GLU A 44 -0.99 4.79 -1.22
CA GLU A 44 -1.81 4.14 -2.24
C GLU A 44 -1.49 4.64 -3.65
N ILE A 45 -1.34 5.96 -3.82
CA ILE A 45 -0.90 6.62 -5.06
C ILE A 45 0.48 6.06 -5.48
N SER A 46 1.44 6.06 -4.56
CA SER A 46 2.77 5.53 -4.80
C SER A 46 2.75 4.06 -5.23
N THR A 47 1.91 3.24 -4.60
CA THR A 47 1.79 1.81 -4.92
C THR A 47 1.22 1.63 -6.32
N GLY A 48 0.14 2.34 -6.68
CA GLY A 48 -0.42 2.31 -8.04
C GLY A 48 0.57 2.77 -9.11
N SER A 49 1.22 3.93 -8.89
CA SER A 49 2.27 4.47 -9.74
C SER A 49 3.41 3.47 -9.97
N SER A 50 3.93 2.86 -8.90
CA SER A 50 5.06 1.94 -8.99
C SER A 50 4.77 0.67 -9.80
N CYS A 51 3.57 0.08 -9.67
CA CYS A 51 3.14 -1.06 -10.48
C CYS A 51 2.99 -0.70 -11.96
N ALA A 52 2.53 0.52 -12.26
CA ALA A 52 2.42 1.00 -13.63
C ALA A 52 3.80 1.24 -14.26
N VAL A 53 4.75 1.81 -13.51
CA VAL A 53 6.14 2.00 -13.95
C VAL A 53 6.83 0.65 -14.16
N ASN A 54 6.70 -0.28 -13.22
CA ASN A 54 7.24 -1.64 -13.36
C ASN A 54 6.71 -2.33 -14.64
N SER A 55 5.42 -2.19 -14.94
CA SER A 55 4.84 -2.72 -16.17
C SER A 55 5.40 -2.06 -17.43
N ALA A 56 5.62 -0.74 -17.41
CA ALA A 56 6.26 -0.03 -18.52
C ALA A 56 7.72 -0.46 -18.72
N ALA A 57 8.47 -0.67 -17.63
CA ALA A 57 9.85 -1.17 -17.67
C ALA A 57 9.95 -2.59 -18.23
N ILE A 58 9.03 -3.49 -17.85
CA ILE A 58 8.94 -4.85 -18.42
C ILE A 58 8.77 -4.79 -19.94
N ILE A 59 7.88 -3.91 -20.44
CA ILE A 59 7.67 -3.77 -21.89
C ILE A 59 8.88 -3.14 -22.56
N ALA A 60 9.48 -2.11 -21.96
CA ALA A 60 10.69 -1.46 -22.46
C ALA A 60 11.81 -2.47 -22.70
N SER A 61 12.13 -3.26 -21.69
CA SER A 61 13.21 -4.25 -21.77
C SER A 61 12.91 -5.37 -22.76
N PHE A 62 11.64 -5.79 -22.88
CA PHE A 62 11.27 -6.78 -23.88
C PHE A 62 11.46 -6.26 -25.32
N VAL A 63 11.11 -4.99 -25.55
CA VAL A 63 11.30 -4.33 -26.85
C VAL A 63 12.78 -4.12 -27.15
N GLU A 64 13.58 -3.65 -26.18
CA GLU A 64 15.02 -3.45 -26.36
C GLU A 64 15.75 -4.74 -26.75
N VAL A 65 15.35 -5.88 -26.18
CA VAL A 65 15.96 -7.19 -26.49
C VAL A 65 15.48 -7.75 -27.83
N THR A 66 14.21 -7.52 -28.19
CA THR A 66 13.64 -8.07 -29.44
C THR A 66 13.97 -7.18 -30.66
N HIS A 67 14.07 -5.87 -30.45
CA HIS A 67 14.24 -4.84 -31.48
C HIS A 67 15.35 -3.85 -31.07
N PRO A 68 16.62 -4.27 -31.10
CA PRO A 68 17.76 -3.43 -30.70
C PRO A 68 17.94 -2.17 -31.57
N GLU A 69 17.29 -2.11 -32.74
CA GLU A 69 17.24 -0.95 -33.61
C GLU A 69 16.37 0.21 -33.10
N VAL A 70 15.50 -0.04 -32.11
CA VAL A 70 14.60 0.97 -31.55
C VAL A 70 15.26 1.64 -30.35
N GLU A 71 15.60 2.93 -30.50
CA GLU A 71 16.02 3.76 -29.38
C GLU A 71 14.84 4.02 -28.43
N TRP A 72 14.90 3.45 -27.21
CA TRP A 72 13.88 3.65 -26.20
C TRP A 72 13.95 5.07 -25.62
N LYS A 73 12.85 5.80 -25.72
CA LYS A 73 12.77 7.20 -25.26
C LYS A 73 11.92 7.32 -24.00
N PRO A 74 12.26 8.21 -23.04
CA PRO A 74 11.51 8.35 -21.79
C PRO A 74 10.00 8.61 -21.95
N TYR A 75 9.59 9.31 -23.02
CA TYR A 75 8.17 9.55 -23.28
C TYR A 75 7.40 8.26 -23.63
N MET A 76 8.07 7.22 -24.18
CA MET A 76 7.44 5.93 -24.49
C MET A 76 7.07 5.21 -23.20
N THR A 77 7.97 5.22 -22.20
CA THR A 77 7.68 4.74 -20.84
C THR A 77 6.48 5.47 -20.24
N TRP A 78 6.44 6.80 -20.35
CA TRP A 78 5.35 7.61 -19.81
C TRP A 78 3.99 7.34 -20.48
N LEU A 79 3.96 7.10 -21.80
CA LEU A 79 2.73 6.74 -22.52
C LEU A 79 2.19 5.38 -22.08
N ILE A 80 3.08 4.38 -21.94
CA ILE A 80 2.71 3.04 -21.48
C ILE A 80 2.22 3.11 -20.02
N TYR A 81 2.96 3.80 -19.16
CA TYR A 81 2.57 4.09 -17.78
C TYR A 81 1.16 4.69 -17.70
N SER A 82 0.89 5.73 -18.50
CA SER A 82 -0.43 6.38 -18.56
C SER A 82 -1.54 5.40 -18.98
N GLY A 83 -1.26 4.54 -19.95
CA GLY A 83 -2.18 3.48 -20.37
C GLY A 83 -2.50 2.49 -19.25
N PHE A 84 -1.49 2.08 -18.47
CA PHE A 84 -1.65 1.17 -17.33
C PHE A 84 -2.39 1.80 -16.14
N LEU A 85 -2.40 3.12 -16.01
CA LEU A 85 -3.22 3.79 -15.00
C LEU A 85 -4.69 3.96 -15.45
N ILE A 86 -4.92 4.26 -16.73
CA ILE A 86 -6.26 4.51 -17.26
C ILE A 86 -7.06 3.20 -17.40
N ALA A 87 -6.43 2.11 -17.86
CA ALA A 87 -7.14 0.86 -18.14
C ALA A 87 -7.84 0.24 -16.89
N PRO A 88 -7.20 0.18 -15.70
CA PRO A 88 -7.84 -0.25 -14.45
C PRO A 88 -9.04 0.61 -14.04
N ILE A 89 -9.04 1.90 -14.34
CA ILE A 89 -10.15 2.80 -14.00
C ILE A 89 -11.40 2.44 -14.80
N LEU A 90 -11.23 2.09 -16.08
CA LEU A 90 -12.35 1.66 -16.93
C LEU A 90 -13.04 0.40 -16.38
N ILE A 91 -12.28 -0.52 -15.78
CA ILE A 91 -12.83 -1.71 -15.11
C ILE A 91 -13.54 -1.30 -13.82
N ASN A 92 -12.94 -0.40 -13.04
CA ASN A 92 -13.51 0.10 -11.80
C ASN A 92 -14.84 0.85 -12.00
N LEU A 93 -15.14 1.37 -13.20
CA LEU A 93 -16.44 2.01 -13.50
C LEU A 93 -17.64 1.08 -13.25
N LYS A 94 -17.46 -0.24 -13.39
CA LYS A 94 -18.51 -1.22 -13.11
C LYS A 94 -18.22 -1.94 -11.81
N GLN A 95 -18.75 -1.43 -10.70
CA GLN A 95 -18.60 -2.03 -9.37
C GLN A 95 -19.05 -3.50 -9.31
N THR A 96 -20.01 -3.91 -10.13
CA THR A 96 -20.47 -5.32 -10.20
C THR A 96 -19.40 -6.29 -10.74
N TRP A 97 -18.39 -5.79 -11.45
CA TRP A 97 -17.30 -6.62 -11.97
C TRP A 97 -16.16 -6.78 -10.97
N LEU A 98 -16.03 -5.89 -9.98
CA LEU A 98 -14.93 -5.92 -9.01
C LEU A 98 -14.81 -7.25 -8.26
N PRO A 99 -15.89 -7.88 -7.74
CA PRO A 99 -15.76 -9.18 -7.08
C PRO A 99 -15.24 -10.27 -8.01
N ALA A 100 -15.73 -10.31 -9.25
CA ALA A 100 -15.29 -11.28 -10.25
C ALA A 100 -13.83 -11.04 -10.68
N MET A 101 -13.43 -9.78 -10.83
CA MET A 101 -12.06 -9.39 -11.12
C MET A 101 -11.10 -9.70 -9.97
N ASN A 102 -11.52 -9.54 -8.72
CA ASN A 102 -10.70 -9.91 -7.57
C ASN A 102 -10.48 -11.44 -7.50
N ILE A 103 -11.52 -12.24 -7.79
CA ILE A 103 -11.39 -13.71 -7.87
C ILE A 103 -10.48 -14.10 -9.03
N PHE A 104 -10.67 -13.47 -10.20
CA PHE A 104 -9.83 -13.73 -11.37
C PHE A 104 -8.37 -13.32 -11.13
N GLY A 105 -8.13 -12.17 -10.48
CA GLY A 105 -6.79 -11.71 -10.11
C GLY A 105 -6.13 -12.62 -9.09
N ALA A 106 -6.89 -13.15 -8.11
CA ALA A 106 -6.39 -14.17 -7.18
C ALA A 106 -6.00 -15.46 -7.92
N PHE A 107 -6.83 -15.93 -8.85
CA PHE A 107 -6.50 -17.06 -9.71
C PHE A 107 -5.25 -16.77 -10.55
N TRP A 108 -5.17 -15.61 -11.20
CA TRP A 108 -4.03 -15.20 -12.03
C TRP A 108 -2.73 -15.18 -11.21
N THR A 109 -2.78 -14.64 -10.00
CA THR A 109 -1.62 -14.54 -9.11
C THR A 109 -1.13 -15.92 -8.68
N ILE A 110 -2.04 -16.80 -8.23
CA ILE A 110 -1.68 -18.15 -7.78
C ILE A 110 -1.24 -19.00 -8.97
N ALA A 111 -2.01 -19.01 -10.06
CA ALA A 111 -1.68 -19.78 -11.25
C ALA A 111 -0.38 -19.30 -11.90
N GLY A 112 -0.18 -17.99 -12.01
CA GLY A 112 1.05 -17.38 -12.52
C GLY A 112 2.26 -17.69 -11.64
N GLY A 113 2.12 -17.59 -10.31
CA GLY A 113 3.16 -17.96 -9.36
C GLY A 113 3.52 -19.45 -9.40
N VAL A 114 2.53 -20.34 -9.51
CA VAL A 114 2.75 -21.79 -9.66
C VAL A 114 3.37 -22.11 -11.01
N ALA A 115 2.91 -21.49 -12.10
CA ALA A 115 3.49 -21.67 -13.42
C ALA A 115 4.96 -21.23 -13.44
N TRP A 116 5.26 -20.06 -12.87
CA TRP A 116 6.64 -19.59 -12.69
C TRP A 116 7.46 -20.60 -11.89
N ALA A 117 6.91 -21.08 -10.77
CA ALA A 117 7.61 -22.00 -9.89
C ALA A 117 7.97 -23.33 -10.57
N ILE A 118 7.05 -23.88 -11.36
CA ILE A 118 7.24 -25.13 -12.10
C ILE A 118 8.26 -24.93 -13.24
N VAL A 119 8.10 -23.89 -14.05
CA VAL A 119 8.98 -23.62 -15.20
C VAL A 119 10.41 -23.43 -14.72
N PHE A 120 10.63 -22.57 -13.73
CA PHE A 120 11.96 -22.29 -13.20
C PHE A 120 12.52 -23.52 -12.46
N GLY A 121 11.69 -24.25 -11.70
CA GLY A 121 12.12 -25.47 -11.02
C GLY A 121 12.59 -26.57 -11.97
N VAL A 122 12.00 -26.68 -13.17
CA VAL A 122 12.35 -27.70 -14.17
C VAL A 122 13.49 -27.24 -15.08
N MET A 123 13.41 -26.01 -15.62
CA MET A 123 14.29 -25.56 -16.71
C MET A 123 15.56 -24.86 -16.21
N ALA A 124 15.54 -24.24 -15.04
CA ALA A 124 16.69 -23.45 -14.58
C ALA A 124 17.83 -24.35 -14.06
N PRO A 125 19.10 -23.96 -14.32
CA PRO A 125 20.24 -24.53 -13.62
C PRO A 125 20.15 -24.23 -12.13
N LYS A 126 20.44 -25.23 -11.29
CA LYS A 126 20.25 -25.16 -9.84
C LYS A 126 21.57 -24.89 -9.13
N HIS A 127 21.57 -23.93 -8.22
CA HIS A 127 22.70 -23.65 -7.32
C HIS A 127 22.74 -24.57 -6.11
N ASP A 128 23.93 -24.76 -5.53
CA ASP A 128 24.13 -25.55 -4.32
C ASP A 128 23.54 -24.88 -3.07
N ALA A 129 23.10 -25.69 -2.11
CA ALA A 129 22.60 -25.18 -0.83
C ALA A 129 23.63 -24.34 -0.06
N ASN A 130 24.92 -24.65 -0.22
CA ASN A 130 25.99 -23.85 0.38
C ASN A 130 26.00 -22.42 -0.16
N PHE A 131 25.81 -22.23 -1.47
CA PHE A 131 25.74 -20.90 -2.07
C PHE A 131 24.60 -20.07 -1.44
N ILE A 132 23.44 -20.69 -1.25
CA ILE A 132 22.23 -20.01 -0.75
C ILE A 132 22.34 -19.60 0.72
N PHE A 133 22.88 -20.46 1.58
CA PHE A 133 22.87 -20.22 3.03
C PHE A 133 24.16 -19.62 3.58
N THR A 134 25.27 -19.66 2.85
CA THR A 134 26.59 -19.23 3.38
C THR A 134 27.18 -18.00 2.69
N LEU A 135 26.79 -17.71 1.45
CA LEU A 135 27.35 -16.60 0.72
C LEU A 135 26.66 -15.28 1.11
N PHE A 136 27.43 -14.34 1.65
CA PHE A 136 26.97 -12.98 1.92
C PHE A 136 27.65 -12.00 0.96
N ILE A 137 26.88 -11.48 0.01
CA ILE A 137 27.35 -10.53 -1.01
C ILE A 137 27.01 -9.11 -0.54
N ASN A 138 27.98 -8.21 -0.61
CA ASN A 138 27.79 -6.80 -0.28
C ASN A 138 28.24 -5.90 -1.44
N ASN A 139 27.27 -5.47 -2.25
CA ASN A 139 27.50 -4.53 -3.36
C ASN A 139 27.00 -3.10 -3.02
N SER A 140 26.58 -2.87 -1.78
CA SER A 140 25.98 -1.60 -1.36
C SER A 140 26.99 -0.49 -1.06
N GLY A 141 28.27 -0.84 -0.88
CA GLY A 141 29.34 0.09 -0.49
C GLY A 141 29.36 0.48 0.99
N TYR A 142 28.40 0.01 1.80
CA TYR A 142 28.46 0.17 3.25
C TYR A 142 29.52 -0.74 3.89
N ALA A 143 30.31 -0.19 4.81
CA ALA A 143 31.32 -0.95 5.55
C ALA A 143 30.72 -1.92 6.59
N SER A 144 29.55 -1.60 7.15
CA SER A 144 28.91 -2.40 8.19
C SER A 144 28.06 -3.52 7.58
N LYS A 145 28.51 -4.78 7.71
CA LYS A 145 27.74 -5.96 7.29
C LYS A 145 26.38 -6.06 7.98
N GLY A 146 26.28 -5.62 9.24
CA GLY A 146 25.02 -5.63 9.99
C GLY A 146 23.99 -4.64 9.44
N TRP A 147 24.44 -3.48 8.96
CA TRP A 147 23.56 -2.51 8.30
C TRP A 147 23.08 -3.04 6.95
N VAL A 148 23.97 -3.65 6.17
CA VAL A 148 23.61 -4.27 4.88
C VAL A 148 22.57 -5.39 5.05
N PHE A 149 22.70 -6.19 6.11
CA PHE A 149 21.68 -7.17 6.47
C PHE A 149 20.31 -6.52 6.75
N ILE A 150 20.27 -5.39 7.46
CA ILE A 150 19.01 -4.66 7.70
C ILE A 150 18.46 -4.10 6.37
N MET A 151 19.31 -3.50 5.53
CA MET A 151 18.91 -2.97 4.23
C MET A 151 18.40 -4.06 3.28
N SER A 152 18.79 -5.33 3.45
CA SER A 152 18.26 -6.44 2.64
C SER A 152 16.74 -6.65 2.80
N PHE A 153 16.14 -6.16 3.89
CA PHE A 153 14.69 -6.20 4.07
C PHE A 153 13.94 -5.20 3.19
N TYR A 154 14.61 -4.26 2.54
CA TYR A 154 14.00 -3.20 1.73
C TYR A 154 13.03 -3.72 0.67
N SER A 155 13.47 -4.63 -0.19
CA SER A 155 12.63 -5.16 -1.29
C SER A 155 11.54 -6.13 -0.81
N PRO A 156 11.82 -7.09 0.09
CA PRO A 156 10.78 -8.00 0.60
C PRO A 156 9.67 -7.29 1.37
N MET A 157 9.96 -6.18 2.06
CA MET A 157 8.93 -5.42 2.79
C MET A 157 7.90 -4.82 1.84
N TYR A 158 8.33 -4.33 0.67
CA TYR A 158 7.41 -3.79 -0.34
C TYR A 158 6.36 -4.84 -0.77
N GLY A 159 6.77 -6.10 -0.95
CA GLY A 159 5.87 -7.19 -1.33
C GLY A 159 4.85 -7.61 -0.27
N LEU A 160 4.98 -7.13 0.98
CA LEU A 160 4.06 -7.41 2.08
C LEU A 160 3.10 -6.24 2.37
N TYR A 161 3.19 -5.13 1.63
CA TYR A 161 2.22 -4.05 1.71
C TYR A 161 0.88 -4.39 1.07
N GLY A 162 -0.19 -3.67 1.46
CA GLY A 162 -1.54 -3.82 0.92
C GLY A 162 -2.56 -4.54 1.81
N THR A 163 -2.19 -4.92 3.04
CA THR A 163 -3.15 -5.51 4.00
C THR A 163 -4.24 -4.53 4.45
N ASP A 164 -3.99 -3.24 4.33
CA ASP A 164 -4.92 -2.13 4.57
C ASP A 164 -5.94 -1.92 3.45
N GLY A 165 -5.66 -2.36 2.21
CA GLY A 165 -6.60 -2.28 1.09
C GLY A 165 -7.96 -2.92 1.42
N MET A 166 -7.98 -4.00 2.20
CA MET A 166 -9.22 -4.63 2.67
C MET A 166 -9.98 -3.75 3.69
N MET A 167 -9.29 -2.95 4.51
CA MET A 167 -9.95 -2.05 5.47
C MET A 167 -10.84 -1.02 4.76
N HIS A 168 -10.47 -0.60 3.55
CA HIS A 168 -11.24 0.33 2.74
C HIS A 168 -12.46 -0.31 2.06
N LEU A 169 -12.55 -1.64 2.10
CA LEU A 169 -13.62 -2.47 1.53
C LEU A 169 -14.48 -3.14 2.62
N VAL A 170 -14.16 -2.90 3.89
CA VAL A 170 -14.73 -3.63 5.03
C VAL A 170 -16.25 -3.45 5.18
N GLU A 171 -16.79 -2.32 4.72
CA GLU A 171 -18.23 -2.00 4.75
C GLU A 171 -19.06 -2.87 3.78
N GLU A 172 -18.43 -3.52 2.81
CA GLU A 172 -19.10 -4.44 1.86
C GLU A 172 -19.07 -5.90 2.33
N MET A 173 -18.40 -6.20 3.45
CA MET A 173 -18.35 -7.55 4.02
C MET A 173 -19.61 -7.85 4.83
N LYS A 174 -20.17 -9.06 4.67
CA LYS A 174 -21.36 -9.50 5.41
C LYS A 174 -21.15 -9.48 6.94
N ASP A 175 -20.01 -9.99 7.40
CA ASP A 175 -19.64 -10.07 8.82
C ASP A 175 -18.27 -9.42 9.07
N ALA A 176 -18.19 -8.12 8.79
CA ALA A 176 -16.95 -7.35 8.80
C ALA A 176 -16.14 -7.46 10.11
N SER A 177 -16.78 -7.39 11.27
CA SER A 177 -16.11 -7.41 12.57
C SER A 177 -15.45 -8.76 12.93
N LYS A 178 -15.89 -9.86 12.29
CA LYS A 178 -15.36 -11.23 12.48
C LYS A 178 -14.41 -11.64 11.36
N GLU A 179 -14.81 -11.41 10.11
CA GLU A 179 -14.11 -11.92 8.94
C GLU A 179 -12.94 -11.01 8.55
N ALA A 180 -13.06 -9.69 8.68
CA ALA A 180 -11.99 -8.76 8.31
C ALA A 180 -10.68 -9.04 9.09
N PRO A 181 -10.68 -9.21 10.43
CA PRO A 181 -9.46 -9.53 11.18
C PRO A 181 -8.84 -10.88 10.78
N ARG A 182 -9.67 -11.88 10.49
CA ARG A 182 -9.22 -13.21 10.04
C ARG A 182 -8.54 -13.12 8.68
N VAL A 183 -9.17 -12.43 7.74
CA VAL A 183 -8.62 -12.21 6.40
C VAL A 183 -7.27 -11.49 6.50
N MET A 184 -7.14 -10.43 7.31
CA MET A 184 -5.87 -9.72 7.48
C MET A 184 -4.72 -10.60 8.00
N VAL A 185 -5.01 -11.47 8.97
CA VAL A 185 -3.96 -12.31 9.58
C VAL A 185 -3.60 -13.46 8.65
N TRP A 186 -4.60 -14.16 8.10
CA TRP A 186 -4.35 -15.31 7.23
C TRP A 186 -3.76 -14.92 5.88
N SER A 187 -4.16 -13.78 5.29
CA SER A 187 -3.56 -13.30 4.04
C SER A 187 -2.08 -12.98 4.23
N MET A 188 -1.71 -12.34 5.35
CA MET A 188 -0.31 -12.00 5.64
C MET A 188 0.53 -13.24 5.91
N ILE A 189 0.00 -14.24 6.64
CA ILE A 189 0.68 -15.52 6.86
C ILE A 189 0.89 -16.24 5.52
N PHE A 190 -0.17 -16.34 4.71
CA PHE A 190 -0.10 -16.97 3.39
C PHE A 190 0.95 -16.29 2.50
N CYS A 191 0.87 -14.97 2.38
CA CYS A 191 1.83 -14.18 1.60
C CYS A 191 3.26 -14.37 2.10
N SER A 192 3.49 -14.32 3.41
CA SER A 192 4.83 -14.51 4.01
C SER A 192 5.41 -15.90 3.68
N VAL A 193 4.60 -16.96 3.77
CA VAL A 193 5.04 -18.32 3.46
C VAL A 193 5.32 -18.47 1.97
N THR A 194 4.44 -17.98 1.09
CA THR A 194 4.64 -18.07 -0.35
C THR A 194 5.82 -17.23 -0.84
N SER A 195 6.01 -16.03 -0.28
CA SER A 195 7.15 -15.16 -0.59
C SER A 195 8.47 -15.79 -0.13
N TRP A 196 8.48 -16.46 1.02
CA TRP A 196 9.67 -17.18 1.49
C TRP A 196 10.02 -18.36 0.57
N LEU A 197 9.03 -19.15 0.15
CA LEU A 197 9.24 -20.23 -0.82
C LEU A 197 9.69 -19.71 -2.20
N ALA A 198 9.11 -18.60 -2.66
CA ALA A 198 9.50 -17.94 -3.90
C ALA A 198 10.95 -17.42 -3.82
N ALA A 199 11.35 -16.82 -2.70
CA ALA A 199 12.72 -16.36 -2.51
C ALA A 199 13.73 -17.53 -2.55
N LEU A 200 13.42 -18.67 -1.92
CA LEU A 200 14.25 -19.87 -2.01
C LEU A 200 14.36 -20.39 -3.45
N LEU A 201 13.25 -20.43 -4.18
CA LEU A 201 13.27 -20.86 -5.57
C LEU A 201 14.10 -19.92 -6.44
N LEU A 202 13.96 -18.60 -6.26
CA LEU A 202 14.75 -17.61 -7.00
C LEU A 202 16.25 -17.80 -6.73
N LEU A 203 16.65 -17.99 -5.47
CA LEU A 203 18.05 -18.23 -5.12
C LEU A 203 18.59 -19.54 -5.71
N TRP A 204 17.78 -20.60 -5.75
CA TRP A 204 18.16 -21.84 -6.42
C TRP A 204 18.31 -21.69 -7.92
N THR A 205 17.51 -20.83 -8.55
CA THR A 205 17.40 -20.70 -10.01
C THR A 205 18.08 -19.45 -10.56
N ALA A 206 18.89 -18.78 -9.74
CA ALA A 206 19.52 -17.49 -10.05
C ALA A 206 20.51 -17.53 -11.23
N GLY A 207 20.96 -18.70 -11.68
CA GLY A 207 21.84 -18.84 -12.85
C GLY A 207 23.12 -17.99 -12.72
N ASN A 208 23.56 -17.37 -13.82
CA ASN A 208 24.68 -16.42 -13.80
C ASN A 208 24.23 -15.04 -13.32
N TRP A 209 24.00 -14.92 -12.00
CA TRP A 209 23.47 -13.71 -11.38
C TRP A 209 24.37 -12.48 -11.54
N GLU A 210 25.69 -12.66 -11.72
CA GLU A 210 26.64 -11.54 -11.90
C GLU A 210 26.35 -10.77 -13.19
N ASP A 211 26.10 -11.48 -14.29
CA ASP A 211 25.76 -10.87 -15.58
C ASP A 211 24.43 -10.12 -15.49
N TYR A 212 23.44 -10.69 -14.78
CA TYR A 212 22.14 -10.04 -14.59
C TYR A 212 22.25 -8.74 -13.80
N MET A 213 23.17 -8.63 -12.83
CA MET A 213 23.34 -7.40 -12.05
C MET A 213 23.90 -6.23 -12.88
N THR A 214 24.50 -6.50 -14.04
CA THR A 214 25.01 -5.47 -14.95
C THR A 214 24.01 -5.06 -16.03
N ALA A 215 22.94 -5.84 -16.21
CA ALA A 215 21.92 -5.57 -17.21
C ALA A 215 20.98 -4.42 -16.78
N SER A 216 20.47 -3.67 -17.76
CA SER A 216 19.48 -2.60 -17.55
C SER A 216 18.20 -3.11 -16.87
N GLN A 217 17.76 -4.32 -17.20
CA GLN A 217 16.77 -5.05 -16.42
C GLN A 217 17.16 -6.51 -16.16
N PRO A 218 17.62 -6.84 -14.93
CA PRO A 218 18.06 -8.18 -14.55
C PRO A 218 16.98 -9.24 -14.72
N TYR A 219 15.72 -8.93 -14.37
CA TYR A 219 14.66 -9.93 -14.33
C TYR A 219 14.21 -10.39 -15.73
N MET A 220 14.15 -9.50 -16.73
CA MET A 220 13.65 -9.88 -18.05
C MET A 220 14.63 -10.87 -18.71
N ASN A 221 15.92 -10.54 -18.68
CA ASN A 221 16.99 -11.40 -19.20
C ASN A 221 17.01 -12.76 -18.48
N TRP A 222 16.84 -12.75 -17.16
CA TRP A 222 16.75 -13.99 -16.38
C TRP A 222 15.61 -14.91 -16.84
N TRP A 223 14.42 -14.37 -17.14
CA TRP A 223 13.30 -15.18 -17.63
C TRP A 223 13.55 -15.73 -19.04
N MET A 224 14.18 -14.94 -19.92
CA MET A 224 14.52 -15.37 -21.28
C MET A 224 15.59 -16.47 -21.29
N ASP A 225 16.61 -16.34 -20.45
CA ASP A 225 17.69 -17.30 -20.34
C ASP A 225 17.23 -18.63 -19.75
N VAL A 226 16.45 -18.59 -18.66
CA VAL A 226 15.93 -19.80 -18.00
C VAL A 226 15.02 -20.60 -18.93
N THR A 227 14.22 -19.92 -19.75
CA THR A 227 13.31 -20.57 -20.70
C THR A 227 13.99 -20.96 -22.01
N GLY A 228 15.20 -20.47 -22.27
CA GLY A 228 15.93 -20.70 -23.52
C GLY A 228 15.27 -20.06 -24.76
N SER A 229 14.33 -19.13 -24.56
CA SER A 229 13.58 -18.49 -25.64
C SER A 229 13.32 -17.02 -25.31
N VAL A 230 13.82 -16.13 -26.16
CA VAL A 230 13.61 -14.66 -26.04
C VAL A 230 12.11 -14.34 -26.04
N ILE A 231 11.38 -14.80 -27.06
CA ILE A 231 9.94 -14.52 -27.19
C ILE A 231 9.13 -15.28 -26.13
N GLY A 232 9.42 -16.57 -25.93
CA GLY A 232 8.68 -17.40 -24.98
C GLY A 232 8.83 -16.93 -23.53
N GLY A 233 10.07 -16.68 -23.09
CA GLY A 233 10.37 -16.19 -21.75
C GLY A 233 9.89 -14.77 -21.51
N GLY A 234 10.07 -13.89 -22.49
CA GLY A 234 9.63 -12.50 -22.38
C GLY A 234 8.10 -12.36 -22.32
N VAL A 235 7.35 -13.08 -23.17
CA VAL A 235 5.88 -13.11 -23.11
C VAL A 235 5.40 -13.76 -21.81
N PHE A 236 6.05 -14.82 -21.34
CA PHE A 236 5.70 -15.45 -20.08
C PHE A 236 5.91 -14.50 -18.88
N CYS A 237 7.05 -13.81 -18.83
CA CYS A 237 7.33 -12.77 -17.84
C CYS A 237 6.29 -11.66 -17.89
N ALA A 238 6.00 -11.14 -19.09
CA ALA A 238 5.02 -10.09 -19.30
C ALA A 238 3.64 -10.52 -18.81
N LEU A 239 3.14 -11.70 -19.20
CA LEU A 239 1.83 -12.19 -18.77
C LEU A 239 1.73 -12.32 -17.24
N VAL A 240 2.72 -12.95 -16.60
CA VAL A 240 2.68 -13.16 -15.15
C VAL A 240 2.78 -11.83 -14.41
N MET A 241 3.79 -11.01 -14.70
CA MET A 241 4.12 -9.81 -13.94
C MET A 241 3.22 -8.61 -14.26
N ILE A 242 2.96 -8.34 -15.55
CA ILE A 242 2.09 -7.23 -15.95
C ILE A 242 0.65 -7.54 -15.56
N GLY A 243 0.20 -8.78 -15.70
CA GLY A 243 -1.12 -9.20 -15.23
C GLY A 243 -1.28 -9.00 -13.72
N LEU A 244 -0.28 -9.40 -12.92
CA LEU A 244 -0.25 -9.15 -11.48
C LEU A 244 -0.32 -7.64 -11.15
N ASN A 245 0.55 -6.83 -11.76
CA ASN A 245 0.58 -5.38 -11.56
C ASN A 245 -0.78 -4.74 -11.91
N PHE A 246 -1.44 -5.19 -12.98
CA PHE A 246 -2.74 -4.69 -13.39
C PHE A 246 -3.80 -4.90 -12.31
N PHE A 247 -3.88 -6.09 -11.71
CA PHE A 247 -4.83 -6.35 -10.62
C PHE A 247 -4.52 -5.57 -9.35
N ILE A 248 -3.24 -5.34 -9.05
CA ILE A 248 -2.84 -4.47 -7.93
C ILE A 248 -3.35 -3.04 -8.17
N ILE A 249 -3.14 -2.47 -9.36
CA ILE A 249 -3.59 -1.11 -9.70
C ILE A 249 -5.13 -1.00 -9.64
N VAL A 250 -5.87 -2.03 -10.06
CA VAL A 250 -7.34 -2.07 -9.90
C VAL A 250 -7.72 -1.95 -8.42
N GLY A 251 -7.05 -2.71 -7.55
CA GLY A 251 -7.30 -2.73 -6.11
C GLY A 251 -6.94 -1.43 -5.41
N THR A 252 -5.75 -0.89 -5.65
CA THR A 252 -5.26 0.36 -5.02
C THR A 252 -6.10 1.56 -5.45
N ASN A 253 -6.51 1.64 -6.72
CA ASN A 253 -7.42 2.70 -7.18
C ASN A 253 -8.78 2.66 -6.47
N ASN A 254 -9.33 1.46 -6.25
CA ASN A 254 -10.58 1.31 -5.52
C ASN A 254 -10.41 1.66 -4.03
N ALA A 255 -9.35 1.18 -3.37
CA ALA A 255 -9.06 1.48 -1.98
C ALA A 255 -8.77 2.97 -1.75
N GLY A 256 -7.84 3.55 -2.50
CA GLY A 256 -7.45 4.95 -2.43
C GLY A 256 -8.61 5.92 -2.72
N SER A 257 -9.46 5.62 -3.71
CA SER A 257 -10.63 6.47 -4.01
C SER A 257 -11.68 6.46 -2.89
N ARG A 258 -11.86 5.34 -2.19
CA ARG A 258 -12.75 5.23 -1.02
C ARG A 258 -12.19 5.93 0.21
N LEU A 259 -10.89 5.80 0.45
CA LEU A 259 -10.21 6.54 1.50
C LEU A 259 -10.32 8.06 1.26
N ALA A 260 -10.03 8.51 0.04
CA ALA A 260 -10.20 9.91 -0.36
C ALA A 260 -11.66 10.37 -0.24
N TRP A 261 -12.64 9.53 -0.58
CA TRP A 261 -14.04 9.86 -0.36
C TRP A 261 -14.40 10.02 1.12
N SER A 262 -13.93 9.09 1.98
CA SER A 262 -14.14 9.15 3.43
C SER A 262 -13.53 10.41 4.05
N MET A 263 -12.31 10.75 3.64
CA MET A 263 -11.64 12.01 4.00
C MET A 263 -12.39 13.25 3.48
N ALA A 264 -12.94 13.19 2.27
CA ALA A 264 -13.73 14.28 1.71
C ALA A 264 -15.02 14.52 2.52
N ARG A 265 -15.70 13.46 2.95
CA ARG A 265 -16.88 13.51 3.84
C ARG A 265 -16.55 14.17 5.19
N ASP A 266 -15.37 13.92 5.73
CA ASP A 266 -14.87 14.54 6.97
C ASP A 266 -14.32 15.97 6.77
N LYS A 267 -14.49 16.55 5.59
CA LYS A 267 -14.03 17.90 5.20
C LYS A 267 -12.50 18.07 5.23
N ALA A 268 -11.75 17.02 4.91
CA ALA A 268 -10.29 17.03 4.89
C ALA A 268 -9.66 17.73 3.67
N PHE A 269 -10.38 17.91 2.56
CA PHE A 269 -9.84 18.47 1.32
C PHE A 269 -10.35 19.88 1.03
N PRO A 270 -9.59 20.68 0.25
CA PRO A 270 -10.16 21.83 -0.44
C PRO A 270 -11.28 21.35 -1.37
N TYR A 271 -12.43 22.03 -1.36
CA TYR A 271 -13.63 21.61 -2.10
C TYR A 271 -14.14 20.21 -1.74
N SER A 272 -14.04 19.81 -0.47
CA SER A 272 -14.54 18.52 0.04
C SER A 272 -15.95 18.15 -0.42
N GLU A 273 -16.88 19.09 -0.57
CA GLU A 273 -18.25 18.81 -1.07
C GLU A 273 -18.27 18.31 -2.52
N TYR A 274 -17.30 18.75 -3.33
CA TYR A 274 -17.15 18.26 -4.71
C TYR A 274 -16.67 16.81 -4.72
N PHE A 275 -15.67 16.47 -3.89
CA PHE A 275 -15.07 15.13 -3.83
C PHE A 275 -15.89 14.11 -3.04
N ALA A 276 -16.68 14.56 -2.06
CA ALA A 276 -17.59 13.70 -1.29
C ALA A 276 -18.78 13.19 -2.12
N HIS A 277 -18.98 13.72 -3.34
CA HIS A 277 -20.07 13.31 -4.21
C HIS A 277 -19.84 11.92 -4.83
N VAL A 278 -20.76 11.00 -4.57
CA VAL A 278 -20.80 9.67 -5.19
C VAL A 278 -21.60 9.74 -6.48
N SER A 279 -21.07 9.18 -7.58
CA SER A 279 -21.76 9.18 -8.87
C SER A 279 -23.02 8.31 -8.82
N THR A 280 -24.17 8.85 -9.23
CA THR A 280 -25.44 8.12 -9.29
C THR A 280 -25.48 7.03 -10.36
N ARG A 281 -24.65 7.14 -11.41
CA ARG A 281 -24.60 6.17 -12.53
C ARG A 281 -23.75 4.94 -12.22
N PHE A 282 -22.66 5.15 -11.47
CA PHE A 282 -21.65 4.11 -11.22
C PHE A 282 -21.55 3.70 -9.75
N HIS A 283 -22.23 4.40 -8.84
CA HIS A 283 -22.21 4.18 -7.39
C HIS A 283 -20.81 4.24 -6.72
N ILE A 284 -19.83 4.82 -7.42
CA ILE A 284 -18.45 4.99 -6.96
C ILE A 284 -18.07 6.48 -6.83
N PRO A 285 -17.06 6.82 -6.00
CA PRO A 285 -16.52 8.18 -5.88
C PRO A 285 -15.61 8.51 -7.08
N LEU A 286 -16.21 8.62 -8.27
CA LEU A 286 -15.49 8.82 -9.54
C LEU A 286 -14.58 10.07 -9.53
N ARG A 287 -15.01 11.15 -8.86
CA ARG A 287 -14.23 12.39 -8.78
C ARG A 287 -12.93 12.21 -7.99
N CYS A 288 -12.95 11.42 -6.93
CA CYS A 288 -11.74 11.08 -6.17
C CYS A 288 -10.79 10.21 -7.00
N MET A 289 -11.33 9.21 -7.70
CA MET A 289 -10.55 8.31 -8.55
C MET A 289 -9.86 9.07 -9.70
N VAL A 290 -10.56 10.00 -10.35
CA VAL A 290 -9.98 10.85 -11.40
C VAL A 290 -8.93 11.81 -10.83
N ALA A 291 -9.13 12.35 -9.62
CA ALA A 291 -8.13 13.20 -9.00
C ALA A 291 -6.84 12.44 -8.67
N ILE A 292 -6.95 11.22 -8.15
CA ILE A 292 -5.81 10.31 -7.92
C ILE A 292 -5.08 10.04 -9.24
N LEU A 293 -5.82 9.69 -10.32
CA LEU A 293 -5.23 9.48 -11.64
C LEU A 293 -4.46 10.70 -12.15
N VAL A 294 -5.02 11.90 -12.04
CA VAL A 294 -4.35 13.13 -12.49
C VAL A 294 -3.07 13.36 -11.69
N ILE A 295 -3.09 13.09 -10.39
CA ILE A 295 -1.91 13.18 -9.53
C ILE A 295 -0.85 12.15 -10.00
N ASP A 296 -1.22 10.88 -10.18
CA ASP A 296 -0.32 9.84 -10.67
C ASP A 296 0.31 10.19 -12.03
N LEU A 297 -0.46 10.77 -12.96
CA LEU A 297 0.04 11.18 -14.28
C LEU A 297 1.05 12.34 -14.21
N VAL A 298 0.81 13.31 -13.32
CA VAL A 298 1.65 14.50 -13.17
C VAL A 298 2.94 14.19 -12.41
N ILE A 299 2.86 13.34 -11.39
CA ILE A 299 4.01 12.93 -10.59
C ILE A 299 5.10 12.33 -11.48
N VAL A 300 4.70 11.59 -12.51
CA VAL A 300 5.58 10.74 -13.32
C VAL A 300 6.02 11.38 -14.64
N LEU A 301 5.97 12.72 -14.80
CA LEU A 301 6.33 13.45 -16.04
C LEU A 301 7.81 13.31 -16.48
N GLY A 302 8.25 12.09 -16.81
CA GLY A 302 9.44 11.77 -17.59
C GLY A 302 10.79 11.81 -16.86
N ASN A 303 10.83 11.70 -15.53
CA ASN A 303 12.10 11.66 -14.78
C ASN A 303 12.23 10.39 -13.95
N ASP A 304 13.23 9.57 -14.27
CA ASP A 304 13.51 8.29 -13.60
C ASP A 304 13.82 8.47 -12.10
N LEU A 305 14.44 9.60 -11.72
CA LEU A 305 14.71 9.95 -10.33
C LEU A 305 13.43 10.13 -9.51
N ALA A 306 12.36 10.62 -10.15
CA ALA A 306 11.09 10.79 -9.45
C ALA A 306 10.49 9.43 -9.06
N PHE A 307 10.70 8.38 -9.86
CA PHE A 307 10.08 7.05 -9.66
C PHE A 307 10.59 6.32 -8.43
N GLU A 308 11.90 6.15 -8.31
CA GLU A 308 12.51 5.47 -7.16
C GLU A 308 12.21 6.21 -5.85
N SER A 309 12.16 7.54 -5.95
CA SER A 309 11.81 8.41 -4.82
C SER A 309 10.37 8.20 -4.37
N ILE A 310 9.44 7.97 -5.30
CA ILE A 310 8.03 7.71 -4.97
C ILE A 310 7.89 6.39 -4.23
N ILE A 311 8.48 5.29 -4.72
CA ILE A 311 8.38 3.96 -4.09
C ILE A 311 8.87 4.02 -2.64
N SER A 312 10.05 4.61 -2.45
CA SER A 312 10.67 4.76 -1.14
C SER A 312 9.85 5.67 -0.22
N ALA A 313 9.32 6.78 -0.73
CA ALA A 313 8.47 7.69 0.03
C ALA A 313 7.11 7.09 0.39
N GLY A 314 6.47 6.37 -0.53
CA GLY A 314 5.20 5.68 -0.30
C GLY A 314 5.33 4.61 0.78
N GLY A 315 6.45 3.88 0.78
CA GLY A 315 6.78 2.95 1.86
C GLY A 315 6.84 3.65 3.23
N VAL A 316 7.52 4.80 3.31
CA VAL A 316 7.56 5.60 4.55
C VAL A 316 6.17 6.07 4.98
N THR A 317 5.38 6.61 4.06
CA THR A 317 4.07 7.20 4.40
C THR A 317 3.07 6.12 4.82
N LEU A 318 3.07 4.95 4.17
CA LEU A 318 2.28 3.78 4.63
C LEU A 318 2.73 3.34 6.02
N GLN A 319 4.04 3.26 6.26
CA GLN A 319 4.56 2.83 7.55
C GLN A 319 4.17 3.80 8.68
N ILE A 320 4.16 5.10 8.41
CA ILE A 320 3.65 6.12 9.35
C ILE A 320 2.15 5.88 9.61
N GLY A 321 1.34 5.65 8.56
CA GLY A 321 -0.08 5.34 8.70
C GLY A 321 -0.35 4.11 9.57
N TYR A 322 0.52 3.11 9.49
CA TYR A 322 0.40 1.86 10.25
C TYR A 322 0.86 2.04 11.71
N ALA A 323 1.94 2.80 11.92
CA ALA A 323 2.58 2.96 13.21
C ALA A 323 1.83 3.91 14.15
N VAL A 324 1.31 5.03 13.64
CA VAL A 324 0.68 6.09 14.46
C VAL A 324 -0.49 5.58 15.31
N PRO A 325 -1.52 4.88 14.79
CA PRO A 325 -2.62 4.38 15.62
C PRO A 325 -2.14 3.39 16.68
N VAL A 326 -1.15 2.55 16.36
CA VAL A 326 -0.56 1.59 17.31
C VAL A 326 0.23 2.30 18.40
N LEU A 327 1.00 3.33 18.04
CA LEU A 327 1.76 4.15 18.96
C LEU A 327 0.86 4.92 19.94
N VAL A 328 -0.25 5.49 19.46
CA VAL A 328 -1.21 6.19 20.32
C VAL A 328 -1.82 5.24 21.36
N VAL A 329 -2.20 4.02 20.95
CA VAL A 329 -2.71 2.99 21.88
C VAL A 329 -1.62 2.53 22.86
N LEU A 330 -0.36 2.46 22.42
CA LEU A 330 0.75 2.09 23.29
C LEU A 330 1.00 3.14 24.37
N ILE A 331 1.01 4.43 24.01
CA ILE A 331 1.21 5.55 24.94
C ILE A 331 0.05 5.67 25.93
N ARG A 332 -1.19 5.54 25.45
CA ARG A 332 -2.39 5.71 26.29
C ARG A 332 -2.77 4.45 27.06
N GLY A 333 -2.16 3.31 26.72
CA GLY A 333 -2.50 2.00 27.25
C GLY A 333 -3.69 1.36 26.54
N ARG A 334 -3.67 0.03 26.44
CA ARG A 334 -4.70 -0.78 25.76
C ARG A 334 -6.08 -0.76 26.44
N GLY A 335 -6.19 -0.19 27.64
CA GLY A 335 -7.46 -0.02 28.36
C GLY A 335 -8.42 0.97 27.69
N ILE A 336 -7.95 1.75 26.71
CA ILE A 336 -8.81 2.67 25.93
C ILE A 336 -9.68 1.98 24.89
N LEU A 337 -9.32 0.74 24.51
CA LEU A 337 -10.04 0.00 23.48
C LEU A 337 -11.38 -0.50 24.06
N PRO A 338 -12.50 -0.31 23.35
CA PRO A 338 -13.78 -0.91 23.70
C PRO A 338 -13.71 -2.44 23.85
N ALA A 339 -14.81 -3.05 24.30
CA ALA A 339 -14.93 -4.51 24.32
C ALA A 339 -14.54 -5.09 22.95
N ARG A 340 -13.77 -6.19 22.97
CA ARG A 340 -13.15 -6.80 21.78
C ARG A 340 -13.87 -8.12 21.47
N PRO A 341 -15.05 -8.07 20.85
CA PRO A 341 -15.97 -9.20 20.83
C PRO A 341 -15.49 -10.39 19.99
N HIS A 342 -14.60 -10.18 19.01
CA HIS A 342 -14.27 -11.22 18.02
C HIS A 342 -12.77 -11.45 17.81
N PHE A 343 -11.92 -10.44 18.00
CA PHE A 343 -10.47 -10.58 17.90
C PHE A 343 -9.78 -9.79 19.02
N ASP A 344 -9.32 -10.49 20.05
CA ASP A 344 -8.61 -9.92 21.20
C ASP A 344 -7.21 -10.51 21.34
N LEU A 345 -6.20 -9.66 21.32
CA LEU A 345 -4.80 -10.06 21.57
C LEU A 345 -4.49 -10.24 23.07
N GLY A 346 -5.43 -9.92 23.95
CA GLY A 346 -5.31 -10.07 25.39
C GLY A 346 -4.07 -9.36 25.95
N ARG A 347 -3.29 -10.09 26.76
CA ARG A 347 -2.04 -9.60 27.36
C ARG A 347 -0.89 -9.47 26.35
N TRP A 348 -0.87 -10.32 25.32
CA TRP A 348 0.16 -10.31 24.28
C TRP A 348 0.08 -9.06 23.40
N GLY A 349 -1.07 -8.40 23.36
CA GLY A 349 -1.24 -7.23 22.52
C GLY A 349 -0.39 -6.03 22.92
N TYR A 350 0.10 -5.92 24.16
CA TYR A 350 1.11 -4.91 24.50
C TYR A 350 2.45 -5.22 23.83
N PHE A 351 2.91 -6.47 23.92
CA PHE A 351 4.14 -6.93 23.28
C PHE A 351 4.08 -6.74 21.76
N VAL A 352 2.97 -7.15 21.14
CA VAL A 352 2.76 -7.00 19.69
C VAL A 352 2.78 -5.52 19.27
N ASN A 353 2.17 -4.62 20.06
CA ASN A 353 2.19 -3.19 19.77
C ASN A 353 3.60 -2.61 19.86
N VAL A 354 4.38 -2.97 20.89
CA VAL A 354 5.78 -2.52 21.05
C VAL A 354 6.63 -2.98 19.87
N VAL A 355 6.57 -4.27 19.53
CA VAL A 355 7.33 -4.85 18.42
C VAL A 355 6.94 -4.19 17.10
N SER A 356 5.64 -3.98 16.85
CA SER A 356 5.15 -3.34 15.62
C SER A 356 5.68 -1.92 15.47
N VAL A 357 5.68 -1.11 16.54
CA VAL A 357 6.20 0.26 16.51
C VAL A 357 7.71 0.27 16.31
N CYS A 358 8.47 -0.56 17.03
CA CYS A 358 9.92 -0.63 16.88
C CYS A 358 10.32 -1.06 15.46
N TRP A 359 9.65 -2.08 14.93
CA TRP A 359 9.86 -2.54 13.56
C TRP A 359 9.52 -1.47 12.52
N SER A 360 8.40 -0.77 12.71
CA SER A 360 8.00 0.37 11.86
C SER A 360 9.06 1.47 11.84
N LEU A 361 9.65 1.80 12.98
CA LEU A 361 10.70 2.82 13.08
C LEU A 361 11.97 2.39 12.35
N ILE A 362 12.37 1.12 12.46
CA ILE A 362 13.51 0.57 11.72
C ILE A 362 13.27 0.69 10.21
N ILE A 363 12.07 0.33 9.75
CA ILE A 363 11.69 0.44 8.33
C ILE A 363 11.71 1.90 7.85
N ILE A 364 11.17 2.84 8.64
CA ILE A 364 11.19 4.26 8.27
C ILE A 364 12.63 4.76 8.12
N ILE A 365 13.52 4.40 9.05
CA ILE A 365 14.94 4.80 8.96
C ILE A 365 15.58 4.16 7.72
N MET A 366 15.30 2.89 7.45
CA MET A 366 15.81 2.16 6.28
C MET A 366 15.38 2.82 4.96
N TYR A 367 14.10 3.16 4.81
CA TYR A 367 13.59 3.85 3.61
C TYR A 367 14.05 5.31 3.48
N LEU A 368 14.64 5.91 4.51
CA LEU A 368 15.26 7.23 4.42
C LEU A 368 16.74 7.15 4.04
N CYS A 369 17.36 5.99 4.15
CA CYS A 369 18.76 5.78 3.77
C CYS A 369 18.88 5.40 2.28
N PRO A 370 20.01 5.77 1.63
CA PRO A 370 20.28 5.35 0.25
C PRO A 370 20.66 3.86 0.19
N LEU A 371 20.26 3.19 -0.89
CA LEU A 371 20.55 1.77 -1.15
C LEU A 371 22.04 1.53 -1.44
N TYR A 372 22.70 2.48 -2.12
CA TYR A 372 24.10 2.40 -2.53
C TYR A 372 24.90 3.62 -2.04
N VAL A 373 26.15 3.42 -1.64
CA VAL A 373 27.08 4.44 -1.12
C VAL A 373 28.45 4.25 -1.79
N PRO A 374 29.21 5.32 -2.09
CA PRO A 374 28.98 6.74 -1.80
C PRO A 374 28.01 7.44 -2.77
N VAL A 375 27.18 8.32 -2.21
CA VAL A 375 26.38 9.29 -2.97
C VAL A 375 27.26 10.50 -3.24
N THR A 376 27.65 10.67 -4.50
CA THR A 376 28.46 11.80 -5.00
C THR A 376 27.66 12.55 -6.05
N VAL A 377 28.15 13.70 -6.52
CA VAL A 377 27.49 14.46 -7.60
C VAL A 377 27.35 13.62 -8.88
N ALA A 378 28.29 12.69 -9.11
CA ALA A 378 28.23 11.76 -10.25
C ALA A 378 27.31 10.56 -10.03
N THR A 379 26.92 10.26 -8.78
CA THR A 379 26.06 9.14 -8.38
C THR A 379 24.80 9.64 -7.65
N ILE A 380 24.29 10.80 -8.06
CA ILE A 380 23.12 11.43 -7.43
C ILE A 380 21.86 10.57 -7.58
N ASP A 381 21.84 9.66 -8.56
CA ASP A 381 20.79 8.67 -8.78
C ASP A 381 20.70 7.64 -7.64
N TYR A 382 21.77 7.44 -6.88
CA TYR A 382 21.74 6.61 -5.67
C TYR A 382 21.17 7.34 -4.46
N MET A 383 20.93 8.65 -4.58
CA MET A 383 20.36 9.43 -3.49
C MET A 383 18.88 9.09 -3.34
N ASN A 384 18.50 8.72 -2.12
CA ASN A 384 17.11 8.50 -1.79
C ASN A 384 16.43 9.85 -1.50
N TRP A 385 15.63 10.35 -2.46
CA TRP A 385 14.87 11.59 -2.30
C TRP A 385 13.54 11.41 -1.57
N SER A 386 13.32 10.27 -0.91
CA SER A 386 12.17 10.03 -0.04
C SER A 386 11.91 11.16 0.93
N CYS A 387 12.95 11.74 1.52
CA CYS A 387 12.84 12.81 2.50
C CYS A 387 12.14 14.06 1.94
N LEU A 388 12.31 14.34 0.64
CA LEU A 388 11.68 15.48 -0.03
C LEU A 388 10.20 15.21 -0.26
N ILE A 389 9.82 14.00 -0.68
CA ILE A 389 8.42 13.61 -0.89
C ILE A 389 7.70 13.49 0.46
N VAL A 390 8.27 12.81 1.45
CA VAL A 390 7.73 12.76 2.83
C VAL A 390 7.60 14.16 3.41
N GLY A 391 8.60 15.02 3.18
CA GLY A 391 8.54 16.44 3.54
C GLY A 391 7.36 17.14 2.87
N ALA A 392 7.15 16.95 1.56
CA ALA A 392 6.01 17.49 0.84
C ALA A 392 4.66 16.93 1.35
N THR A 393 4.60 15.63 1.68
CA THR A 393 3.42 14.96 2.25
C THR A 393 3.07 15.46 3.64
N VAL A 394 4.04 16.01 4.40
CA VAL A 394 3.75 16.66 5.69
C VAL A 394 3.45 18.15 5.50
N LEU A 395 4.19 18.83 4.62
CA LEU A 395 4.07 20.27 4.38
C LEU A 395 2.76 20.65 3.67
N PHE A 396 2.37 19.95 2.62
CA PHE A 396 1.18 20.30 1.84
C PHE A 396 -0.11 20.15 2.67
N PRO A 397 -0.36 19.01 3.35
CA PRO A 397 -1.46 18.90 4.29
C PRO A 397 -1.29 19.82 5.50
N GLY A 398 -0.05 20.03 5.99
CA GLY A 398 0.24 20.92 7.12
C GLY A 398 -0.11 22.38 6.84
N ILE A 399 0.16 22.89 5.63
CA ILE A 399 -0.20 24.23 5.19
C ILE A 399 -1.73 24.35 5.09
N TYR A 400 -2.40 23.37 4.48
CA TYR A 400 -3.86 23.36 4.40
C TYR A 400 -4.50 23.25 5.80
N TRP A 401 -3.87 22.52 6.70
CA TRP A 401 -4.28 22.40 8.10
C TRP A 401 -4.31 23.75 8.81
N VAL A 402 -3.21 24.50 8.72
CA VAL A 402 -3.07 25.83 9.33
C VAL A 402 -4.07 26.81 8.73
N TRP A 403 -4.28 26.76 7.41
CA TRP A 403 -5.13 27.71 6.70
C TRP A 403 -6.63 27.44 6.89
N ARG A 404 -7.09 26.19 6.75
CA ARG A 404 -8.52 25.89 6.64
C ARG A 404 -8.96 24.61 7.36
N ALA A 405 -8.16 23.54 7.33
CA ALA A 405 -8.60 22.23 7.84
C ALA A 405 -8.83 22.25 9.37
N ARG A 406 -8.01 22.98 10.15
CA ARG A 406 -8.18 23.10 11.62
C ARG A 406 -9.55 23.65 12.07
N HIS A 407 -10.27 24.31 11.16
CA HIS A 407 -11.56 24.93 11.42
C HIS A 407 -12.74 24.08 10.98
N ARG A 408 -12.58 23.19 9.98
CA ARG A 408 -13.68 22.42 9.37
C ARG A 408 -13.60 20.92 9.59
N TYR A 409 -12.39 20.37 9.65
CA TYR A 409 -12.17 18.93 9.80
C TYR A 409 -12.69 18.45 11.17
N ILE A 410 -13.59 17.46 11.16
CA ILE A 410 -14.24 16.85 12.35
C ILE A 410 -15.15 17.81 13.16
N LYS A 411 -15.12 19.13 12.91
CA LYS A 411 -15.94 20.11 13.64
C LYS A 411 -17.36 20.29 13.10
N GLU A 412 -17.55 20.06 11.81
CA GLU A 412 -18.85 20.26 11.12
C GLU A 412 -19.48 18.95 10.65
N THR A 413 -18.83 17.81 10.89
CA THR A 413 -19.30 16.49 10.49
C THR A 413 -19.54 15.71 11.78
N ASN A 414 -20.76 15.21 11.99
CA ASN A 414 -21.02 14.14 12.96
C ASN A 414 -20.22 12.93 12.50
N SER A 415 -18.95 12.85 12.87
CA SER A 415 -18.16 11.65 12.63
C SER A 415 -18.90 10.51 13.33
N VAL A 416 -19.08 9.37 12.66
CA VAL A 416 -19.78 8.13 13.08
C VAL A 416 -19.49 7.68 14.54
N LEU A 417 -18.48 8.24 15.21
CA LEU A 417 -18.37 8.22 16.67
C LEU A 417 -19.60 8.79 17.40
N GLU A 418 -20.38 9.66 16.76
CA GLU A 418 -21.69 10.17 17.21
C GLU A 418 -22.89 9.36 16.68
N ASP A 419 -22.71 8.31 15.85
CA ASP A 419 -23.81 7.34 15.68
C ASP A 419 -24.03 6.51 16.95
N ASN A 420 -23.13 6.65 17.93
CA ASN A 420 -23.34 6.27 19.32
C ASN A 420 -23.59 7.48 20.25
N VAL A 421 -23.85 8.68 19.75
CA VAL A 421 -24.27 9.85 20.54
C VAL A 421 -25.26 10.71 19.76
N VAL A 422 -26.55 10.49 19.98
CA VAL A 422 -27.60 11.37 19.42
C VAL A 422 -27.65 12.65 20.24
N ILE A 423 -27.47 13.80 19.60
CA ILE A 423 -27.71 15.10 20.23
C ILE A 423 -29.20 15.42 20.09
N ILE A 424 -29.96 15.27 21.17
CA ILE A 424 -31.36 15.71 21.26
C ILE A 424 -31.39 16.95 22.16
N ASN A 425 -31.86 18.09 21.63
CA ASN A 425 -32.03 19.34 22.38
C ASN A 425 -30.75 19.82 23.11
N GLY A 426 -29.58 19.70 22.47
CA GLY A 426 -28.31 20.21 23.02
C GLY A 426 -27.70 19.36 24.13
N VAL A 427 -28.22 18.15 24.37
CA VAL A 427 -27.63 17.18 25.32
C VAL A 427 -27.07 15.99 24.54
N THR A 428 -25.81 15.66 24.79
CA THR A 428 -25.13 14.48 24.24
C THR A 428 -25.64 13.22 24.95
N VAL A 429 -26.40 12.37 24.25
CA VAL A 429 -26.95 11.12 24.80
C VAL A 429 -26.41 9.94 24.01
N SER A 430 -25.90 8.90 24.68
CA SER A 430 -25.38 7.69 24.00
C SER A 430 -26.44 7.04 23.11
N GLY A 431 -26.08 6.48 21.95
CA GLY A 431 -26.99 5.84 20.98
C GLY A 431 -27.75 4.65 21.59
N SER A 432 -27.14 3.98 22.56
CA SER A 432 -27.79 2.95 23.39
C SER A 432 -28.85 3.52 24.35
N GLU A 433 -28.65 4.73 24.87
CA GLU A 433 -29.64 5.43 25.70
C GLU A 433 -30.76 6.05 24.85
N ALA A 434 -30.46 6.50 23.63
CA ALA A 434 -31.46 7.02 22.69
C ALA A 434 -32.42 5.91 22.21
N LEU A 435 -31.90 4.73 21.86
CA LEU A 435 -32.71 3.55 21.53
C LEU A 435 -33.56 3.09 22.72
N ARG A 436 -33.01 3.10 23.93
CA ARG A 436 -33.75 2.74 25.15
C ARG A 436 -34.85 3.76 25.48
N LYS A 437 -34.61 5.06 25.28
CA LYS A 437 -35.63 6.11 25.43
C LYS A 437 -36.69 6.05 24.34
N ALA A 438 -36.33 5.74 23.10
CA ALA A 438 -37.28 5.57 21.99
C ALA A 438 -38.18 4.35 22.21
N ALA A 439 -37.62 3.24 22.69
CA ALA A 439 -38.40 2.05 23.07
C ALA A 439 -39.38 2.34 24.22
N LEU A 440 -38.93 3.04 25.27
CA LEU A 440 -39.78 3.47 26.39
C LEU A 440 -40.86 4.49 26.00
N ALA A 441 -40.61 5.30 24.96
CA ALA A 441 -41.58 6.25 24.43
C ALA A 441 -42.62 5.61 23.50
N ALA A 442 -42.29 4.47 22.89
CA ALA A 442 -43.22 3.70 22.06
C ALA A 442 -44.16 2.79 22.88
N GLU A 443 -43.83 2.54 24.16
CA GLU A 443 -44.68 1.79 25.12
C GLU A 443 -45.66 2.67 25.91
N LYS A 444 -45.65 3.99 25.72
CA LYS A 444 -46.64 4.94 26.24
C LYS A 444 -47.54 5.43 25.12
#